data_AF-A0A9X3ETE9-F1
#
_entry.id   AF-A0A9X3ETE9-F1
#
_cell.length_a   1.000
_cell.length_b   1.000
_cell.length_c   1.000
_cell.angle_alpha   90.00
_cell.angle_beta   90.00
_cell.angle_gamma   90.00
#
_symmetry.space_group_name_H-M   'P 1'
#
loop_
_entity.id
_entity.type
_entity.pdbx_description
1 polymer ?
#
loop_
_entity_poly.entity_id
_entity_poly.type
_entity_poly.pdbx_seq_one_letter_code
_entity_poly.pdbx_strand_id
1 'polypeptide(L)'
;MVDAPLLEAVRVGSLEDVRRRLAATTDLDTRSHAYEYTALELALALGRVDVARLLLDAGADPNAASANDTDALTVAIEEFGEASHPLIELLLDHGARPSDAALWAAAQAGDLWAVDCLLAALSAESASSHDLEALEGALLAAAVRRGDAALFERVRARSDEMSASSLQWAFEAAADSGQSGMWGRLRQLGEPDLPRALQSAVLAFLRNGTPAQYDLLRRITREAGPAAASQLFAFAVTCGLDVSDRSEALLSLARECRGDLEARDARGMTALLMAADRHHIQHMRRLIALGADRDVRDPDGQGISAYVERWPQSVRLSEARAFLAELGLPTERPAGSQRSPSRDPIGLAVVLGLAIAAGILAVVLLLHALGLL
;
A
#
# COMPACT_ATOMS: atom_id res chain seq x y z
N MET A 1 -18.17 -27.63 -24.47
CA MET A 1 -18.23 -27.91 -23.02
C MET A 1 -16.96 -28.63 -22.67
N VAL A 2 -16.08 -28.04 -21.85
CA VAL A 2 -14.92 -28.78 -21.35
C VAL A 2 -15.42 -29.91 -20.47
N ASP A 3 -15.05 -31.13 -20.86
CA ASP A 3 -15.54 -32.37 -20.30
C ASP A 3 -14.94 -32.54 -18.88
N ALA A 4 -15.76 -32.75 -17.84
CA ALA A 4 -15.28 -32.98 -16.47
C ALA A 4 -14.19 -34.07 -16.36
N PRO A 5 -14.22 -35.14 -17.17
CA PRO A 5 -13.13 -36.11 -17.28
C PRO A 5 -11.79 -35.58 -17.84
N LEU A 6 -11.79 -34.53 -18.68
CA LEU A 6 -10.55 -33.87 -19.13
C LEU A 6 -9.92 -33.10 -17.96
N LEU A 7 -10.71 -32.37 -17.18
CA LEU A 7 -10.23 -31.63 -16.02
C LEU A 7 -9.68 -32.56 -14.93
N GLU A 8 -10.32 -33.70 -14.71
CA GLU A 8 -9.79 -34.72 -13.80
C GLU A 8 -8.45 -35.27 -14.28
N ALA A 9 -8.31 -35.53 -15.59
CA ALA A 9 -7.03 -35.95 -16.16
C ALA A 9 -5.94 -34.87 -16.00
N VAL A 10 -6.27 -33.60 -16.20
CA VAL A 10 -5.38 -32.45 -15.95
C VAL A 10 -4.98 -32.40 -14.47
N ARG A 11 -5.95 -32.52 -13.55
CA ARG A 11 -5.74 -32.46 -12.11
C ARG A 11 -4.79 -33.54 -11.61
N VAL A 12 -4.96 -34.77 -12.11
CA VAL A 12 -4.11 -35.93 -11.77
C VAL A 12 -2.76 -35.86 -12.50
N GLY A 13 -2.64 -35.09 -13.58
CA GLY A 13 -1.43 -35.00 -14.39
C GLY A 13 -1.26 -36.16 -15.38
N SER A 14 -2.35 -36.82 -15.77
CA SER A 14 -2.33 -38.00 -16.64
C SER A 14 -2.19 -37.58 -18.12
N LEU A 15 -0.94 -37.53 -18.61
CA LEU A 15 -0.65 -37.14 -20.01
C LEU A 15 -1.37 -38.01 -21.04
N GLU A 16 -1.49 -39.31 -20.79
CA GLU A 16 -2.15 -40.25 -21.71
C GLU A 16 -3.67 -39.98 -21.78
N ASP A 17 -4.30 -39.69 -20.64
CA ASP A 17 -5.72 -39.36 -20.60
C ASP A 17 -6.01 -38.00 -21.23
N VAL A 18 -5.14 -37.02 -20.99
CA VAL A 18 -5.22 -35.70 -21.65
C VAL A 18 -5.11 -35.88 -23.16
N ARG A 19 -4.09 -36.58 -23.68
CA ARG A 19 -3.93 -36.83 -25.13
C ARG A 19 -5.13 -37.53 -25.75
N ARG A 20 -5.68 -38.56 -25.11
CA ARG A 20 -6.87 -39.27 -25.62
C ARG A 20 -8.08 -38.36 -25.76
N ARG A 21 -8.22 -37.37 -24.87
CA ARG A 21 -9.38 -36.48 -24.79
C ARG A 21 -9.24 -35.25 -25.69
N LEU A 22 -8.02 -34.80 -25.96
CA LEU A 22 -7.72 -33.74 -26.92
C LEU A 22 -8.02 -34.14 -28.38
N ALA A 23 -8.09 -35.44 -28.69
CA ALA A 23 -8.48 -35.93 -30.02
C ALA A 23 -9.98 -35.75 -30.34
N ALA A 24 -10.81 -35.43 -29.33
CA ALA A 24 -12.21 -35.06 -29.52
C ALA A 24 -12.30 -33.54 -29.75
N THR A 25 -13.26 -33.08 -30.57
CA THR A 25 -13.54 -31.68 -30.95
C THR A 25 -13.98 -30.80 -29.77
N THR A 26 -13.17 -30.77 -28.71
CA THR A 26 -13.42 -30.11 -27.46
C THR A 26 -12.90 -28.70 -27.57
N ASP A 27 -13.77 -27.71 -27.40
CA ASP A 27 -13.37 -26.35 -27.15
C ASP A 27 -12.63 -26.29 -25.80
N LEU A 28 -11.33 -26.00 -25.84
CA LEU A 28 -10.42 -26.02 -24.68
C LEU A 28 -10.51 -24.77 -23.82
N ASP A 29 -11.12 -23.71 -24.37
CA ASP A 29 -11.23 -22.40 -23.73
C ASP A 29 -12.57 -22.26 -22.99
N THR A 30 -13.48 -23.25 -23.09
CA THR A 30 -14.71 -23.26 -22.27
C THR A 30 -14.39 -23.50 -20.79
N ARG A 31 -14.96 -22.70 -19.90
CA ARG A 31 -14.86 -22.92 -18.45
C ARG A 31 -15.69 -24.11 -17.95
N SER A 32 -15.20 -24.72 -16.88
CA SER A 32 -15.96 -25.65 -16.05
C SER A 32 -16.99 -24.93 -15.19
N HIS A 33 -18.21 -25.45 -15.08
CA HIS A 33 -19.14 -25.00 -14.04
C HIS A 33 -18.74 -25.44 -12.62
N ALA A 34 -17.92 -26.49 -12.49
CA ALA A 34 -17.56 -27.04 -11.18
C ALA A 34 -16.41 -26.30 -10.49
N TYR A 35 -15.55 -25.65 -11.28
CA TYR A 35 -14.33 -25.00 -10.80
C TYR A 35 -14.05 -23.63 -11.41
N GLU A 36 -14.87 -23.17 -12.37
CA GLU A 36 -14.70 -21.90 -13.09
C GLU A 36 -13.35 -21.73 -13.82
N TYR A 37 -12.57 -22.80 -13.95
CA TYR A 37 -11.31 -22.84 -14.70
C TYR A 37 -11.47 -23.43 -16.11
N THR A 38 -10.63 -22.98 -17.05
CA THR A 38 -10.28 -23.69 -18.28
C THR A 38 -9.34 -24.86 -17.96
N ALA A 39 -9.15 -25.78 -18.92
CA ALA A 39 -8.20 -26.88 -18.74
C ALA A 39 -6.75 -26.35 -18.57
N LEU A 40 -6.40 -25.27 -19.26
CA LEU A 40 -5.08 -24.65 -19.18
C LEU A 40 -4.86 -23.98 -17.82
N GLU A 41 -5.81 -23.18 -17.34
CA GLU A 41 -5.73 -22.52 -16.02
C GLU A 41 -5.49 -23.54 -14.90
N LEU A 42 -6.22 -24.67 -14.92
CA LEU A 42 -6.05 -25.73 -13.94
C LEU A 42 -4.66 -26.40 -14.04
N ALA A 43 -4.12 -26.57 -15.25
CA ALA A 43 -2.77 -27.10 -15.43
C ALA A 43 -1.71 -26.15 -14.89
N LEU A 44 -1.89 -24.84 -15.11
CA LEU A 44 -1.02 -23.79 -14.61
C LEU A 44 -1.04 -23.71 -13.10
N ALA A 45 -2.23 -23.61 -12.48
CA ALA A 45 -2.41 -23.58 -11.02
C ALA A 45 -1.90 -24.83 -10.29
N LEU A 46 -1.63 -25.92 -11.02
CA LEU A 46 -1.08 -27.17 -10.47
C LEU A 46 0.37 -27.42 -10.88
N GLY A 47 1.01 -26.49 -11.60
CA GLY A 47 2.41 -26.58 -11.98
C GLY A 47 2.68 -27.68 -13.02
N ARG A 48 1.67 -28.08 -13.79
CA ARG A 48 1.74 -29.25 -14.69
C ARG A 48 2.30 -28.87 -16.06
N VAL A 49 3.60 -28.60 -16.14
CA VAL A 49 4.29 -28.17 -17.38
C VAL A 49 3.97 -29.04 -18.58
N ASP A 50 4.07 -30.37 -18.44
CA ASP A 50 3.82 -31.29 -19.56
C ASP A 50 2.36 -31.32 -20.00
N VAL A 51 1.43 -31.11 -19.07
CA VAL A 51 -0.01 -31.04 -19.40
C VAL A 51 -0.32 -29.71 -20.06
N ALA A 52 0.18 -28.59 -19.52
CA ALA A 52 0.04 -27.26 -20.11
C ALA A 52 0.55 -27.24 -21.55
N ARG A 53 1.70 -27.86 -21.82
CA ARG A 53 2.26 -28.00 -23.17
C ARG A 53 1.32 -28.75 -24.10
N LEU A 54 0.77 -29.88 -23.66
CA LEU A 54 -0.20 -30.63 -24.48
C LEU A 54 -1.47 -29.83 -24.80
N LEU A 55 -1.94 -29.02 -23.84
CA LEU A 55 -3.13 -28.19 -24.03
C LEU A 55 -2.85 -27.03 -25.02
N LEU A 56 -1.69 -26.39 -24.89
CA LEU A 56 -1.24 -25.32 -25.78
C LEU A 56 -0.94 -25.82 -27.20
N ASP A 57 -0.28 -26.98 -27.33
CA ASP A 57 -0.05 -27.67 -28.61
C ASP A 57 -1.37 -28.04 -29.30
N ALA A 58 -2.42 -28.30 -28.53
CA ALA A 58 -3.76 -28.58 -29.03
C ALA A 58 -4.59 -27.31 -29.35
N GLY A 59 -4.01 -26.13 -29.17
CA GLY A 59 -4.61 -24.85 -29.54
C GLY A 59 -5.44 -24.18 -28.44
N ALA A 60 -5.23 -24.53 -27.16
CA ALA A 60 -5.77 -23.73 -26.06
C ALA A 60 -5.21 -22.31 -26.13
N ASP A 61 -6.07 -21.29 -26.00
CA ASP A 61 -5.66 -19.90 -26.06
C ASP A 61 -5.02 -19.48 -24.72
N PRO A 62 -3.72 -19.13 -24.69
CA PRO A 62 -3.06 -18.68 -23.47
C PRO A 62 -3.58 -17.32 -22.97
N ASN A 63 -4.33 -16.58 -23.80
CA ASN A 63 -4.90 -15.28 -23.46
C ASN A 63 -6.41 -15.34 -23.20
N ALA A 64 -7.01 -16.53 -23.11
CA ALA A 64 -8.42 -16.67 -22.76
C ALA A 64 -8.68 -16.00 -21.41
N ALA A 65 -9.58 -15.01 -21.38
CA ALA A 65 -9.87 -14.23 -20.17
C ALA A 65 -10.29 -15.14 -19.02
N SER A 66 -9.77 -14.93 -17.81
CA SER A 66 -10.15 -15.70 -16.62
C SER A 66 -11.55 -15.35 -16.08
N ALA A 67 -12.11 -16.16 -15.18
CA ALA A 67 -13.35 -15.81 -14.47
C ALA A 67 -13.15 -14.57 -13.58
N ASN A 68 -11.90 -14.34 -13.18
CA ASN A 68 -11.44 -13.28 -12.31
C ASN A 68 -10.55 -12.26 -13.05
N ASP A 69 -10.62 -12.23 -14.39
CA ASP A 69 -9.75 -11.42 -15.26
C ASP A 69 -8.22 -11.63 -15.07
N THR A 70 -7.81 -12.67 -14.35
CA THR A 70 -6.41 -13.06 -14.11
C THR A 70 -5.82 -13.80 -15.31
N ASP A 71 -4.78 -13.29 -15.96
CA ASP A 71 -4.17 -13.98 -17.09
C ASP A 71 -3.33 -15.21 -16.69
N ALA A 72 -3.08 -16.09 -17.67
CA ALA A 72 -2.32 -17.33 -17.51
C ALA A 72 -0.88 -17.12 -17.00
N LEU A 73 -0.23 -16.02 -17.36
CA LEU A 73 1.13 -15.70 -16.92
C LEU A 73 1.14 -15.34 -15.43
N THR A 74 0.17 -14.56 -14.96
CA THR A 74 0.00 -14.20 -13.54
C THR A 74 -0.17 -15.44 -12.68
N VAL A 75 -1.06 -16.37 -13.07
CA VAL A 75 -1.28 -17.63 -12.34
C VAL A 75 0.00 -18.47 -12.28
N ALA A 76 0.75 -18.55 -13.38
CA ALA A 76 2.01 -19.30 -13.40
C ALA A 76 3.03 -18.73 -12.40
N ILE A 77 3.15 -17.40 -12.32
CA ILE A 77 4.13 -16.70 -11.48
C ILE A 77 3.79 -16.79 -9.99
N GLU A 78 2.53 -16.54 -9.62
CA GLU A 78 2.12 -16.44 -8.21
C GLU A 78 2.20 -17.76 -7.45
N GLU A 79 1.90 -18.88 -8.12
CA GLU A 79 1.76 -20.18 -7.47
C GLU A 79 3.10 -20.93 -7.29
N PHE A 80 4.09 -20.68 -8.16
CA PHE A 80 5.29 -21.53 -8.26
C PHE A 80 6.63 -20.80 -8.11
N GLY A 81 6.68 -19.47 -8.05
CA GLY A 81 7.96 -18.72 -7.96
C GLY A 81 8.93 -19.14 -9.07
N GLU A 82 10.21 -19.39 -8.77
CA GLU A 82 11.19 -19.84 -9.79
C GLU A 82 10.83 -21.15 -10.49
N ALA A 83 10.02 -22.02 -9.85
CA ALA A 83 9.56 -23.25 -10.50
C ALA A 83 8.54 -22.98 -11.63
N SER A 84 8.08 -21.74 -11.77
CA SER A 84 7.23 -21.28 -12.88
C SER A 84 7.99 -21.02 -14.17
N HIS A 85 9.33 -20.92 -14.17
CA HIS A 85 10.10 -20.53 -15.37
C HIS A 85 9.76 -21.36 -16.62
N PRO A 86 9.66 -22.70 -16.55
CA PRO A 86 9.28 -23.49 -17.72
C PRO A 86 7.84 -23.24 -18.19
N LEU A 87 6.94 -22.83 -17.29
CA LEU A 87 5.57 -22.44 -17.66
C LEU A 87 5.54 -21.07 -18.33
N ILE A 88 6.30 -20.11 -17.80
CA ILE A 88 6.41 -18.77 -18.39
C ILE A 88 6.99 -18.85 -19.80
N GLU A 89 8.10 -19.57 -19.99
CA GLU A 89 8.72 -19.77 -21.31
C GLU A 89 7.71 -20.41 -22.29
N LEU A 90 7.06 -21.49 -21.87
CA LEU A 90 6.05 -22.17 -22.66
C LEU A 90 4.86 -21.27 -23.03
N LEU A 91 4.36 -20.47 -22.09
CA LEU A 91 3.25 -19.55 -22.35
C LEU A 91 3.65 -18.46 -23.35
N LEU A 92 4.83 -17.86 -23.17
CA LEU A 92 5.35 -16.83 -24.07
C LEU A 92 5.60 -17.38 -25.49
N ASP A 93 6.16 -18.60 -25.60
CA ASP A 93 6.38 -19.28 -26.89
C ASP A 93 5.07 -19.53 -27.66
N HIS A 94 3.96 -19.72 -26.94
CA HIS A 94 2.62 -19.89 -27.52
C HIS A 94 1.84 -18.56 -27.65
N GLY A 95 2.48 -17.41 -27.45
CA GLY A 95 1.90 -16.09 -27.68
C GLY A 95 1.06 -15.54 -26.53
N ALA A 96 1.32 -15.98 -25.30
CA ALA A 96 0.79 -15.32 -24.11
C ALA A 96 1.29 -13.88 -24.03
N ARG A 97 0.38 -12.93 -23.83
CA ARG A 97 0.72 -11.52 -23.69
C ARG A 97 0.99 -11.20 -22.22
N PRO A 98 2.17 -10.65 -21.89
CA PRO A 98 2.42 -10.15 -20.55
C PRO A 98 1.42 -9.05 -20.20
N SER A 99 0.88 -9.12 -18.99
CA SER A 99 0.07 -8.06 -18.41
C SER A 99 0.87 -7.29 -17.37
N ASP A 100 0.36 -6.12 -16.99
CA ASP A 100 0.87 -5.37 -15.84
C ASP A 100 0.82 -6.19 -14.55
N ALA A 101 -0.22 -7.04 -14.40
CA ALA A 101 -0.40 -7.90 -13.24
C ALA A 101 0.69 -8.99 -13.17
N ALA A 102 0.97 -9.67 -14.27
CA ALA A 102 2.02 -10.70 -14.34
C ALA A 102 3.39 -10.10 -14.02
N LEU A 103 3.68 -8.92 -14.57
CA LEU A 103 4.95 -8.25 -14.32
C LEU A 103 5.06 -7.76 -12.87
N TRP A 104 3.97 -7.26 -12.30
CA TRP A 104 3.91 -6.88 -10.90
C TRP A 104 4.09 -8.08 -9.97
N ALA A 105 3.45 -9.22 -10.27
CA ALA A 105 3.61 -10.46 -9.54
C ALA A 105 5.08 -10.94 -9.56
N ALA A 106 5.74 -10.90 -10.73
CA ALA A 106 7.15 -11.27 -10.86
C ALA A 106 8.07 -10.35 -10.03
N ALA A 107 7.84 -9.04 -10.09
CA ALA A 107 8.59 -8.06 -9.29
C ALA A 107 8.33 -8.21 -7.79
N GLN A 108 7.09 -8.52 -7.38
CA GLN A 108 6.76 -8.82 -6.00
C GLN A 108 7.43 -10.10 -5.52
N ALA A 109 7.53 -11.14 -6.36
CA ALA A 109 8.26 -12.36 -6.06
C ALA A 109 9.78 -12.12 -5.98
N GLY A 110 10.28 -11.09 -6.66
CA GLY A 110 11.70 -10.84 -6.86
C GLY A 110 12.32 -11.75 -7.92
N ASP A 111 11.49 -12.29 -8.82
CA ASP A 111 11.91 -13.18 -9.88
C ASP A 111 12.49 -12.37 -11.05
N LEU A 112 13.81 -12.13 -11.00
CA LEU A 112 14.53 -11.36 -12.00
C LEU A 112 14.41 -11.95 -13.41
N TRP A 113 14.39 -13.29 -13.51
CA TRP A 113 14.30 -13.98 -14.79
C TRP A 113 12.92 -13.76 -15.41
N ALA A 114 11.85 -13.95 -14.61
CA ALA A 114 10.48 -13.72 -15.08
C ALA A 114 10.29 -12.26 -15.51
N VAL A 115 10.79 -11.30 -14.73
CA VAL A 115 10.77 -9.87 -15.09
C VAL A 115 11.48 -9.63 -16.43
N ASP A 116 12.67 -10.19 -16.64
CA ASP A 116 13.42 -10.04 -17.89
C ASP A 116 12.66 -10.62 -19.09
N CYS A 117 12.08 -11.81 -18.95
CA CYS A 117 11.29 -12.47 -19.99
C CYS A 117 10.02 -11.68 -20.36
N LEU A 118 9.24 -11.26 -19.37
CA LEU A 118 8.00 -10.51 -19.59
C LEU A 118 8.27 -9.13 -20.21
N LEU A 119 9.30 -8.41 -19.73
CA LEU A 119 9.69 -7.12 -20.33
C LEU A 119 10.20 -7.27 -21.76
N ALA A 120 10.93 -8.34 -22.07
CA ALA A 120 11.37 -8.63 -23.44
C ALA A 120 10.17 -8.85 -24.37
N ALA A 121 9.18 -9.62 -23.92
CA ALA A 121 7.94 -9.85 -24.67
C ALA A 121 7.14 -8.56 -24.89
N LEU A 122 6.98 -7.70 -23.86
CA LEU A 122 6.32 -6.39 -23.99
C LEU A 122 7.00 -5.45 -25.00
N SER A 123 8.34 -5.48 -25.04
CA SER A 123 9.13 -4.64 -25.95
C SER A 123 8.94 -5.03 -27.42
N ALA A 124 8.60 -6.30 -27.68
CA ALA A 124 8.36 -6.81 -29.02
C ALA A 124 6.99 -6.39 -29.58
N GLU A 125 6.01 -6.10 -28.72
CA GLU A 125 4.61 -5.83 -29.13
C GLU A 125 4.28 -4.36 -29.41
N SER A 126 5.26 -3.45 -29.41
CA SER A 126 5.04 -2.00 -29.68
C SER A 126 3.99 -1.36 -28.77
N ALA A 127 4.12 -1.57 -27.45
CA ALA A 127 3.29 -0.89 -26.46
C ALA A 127 3.40 0.65 -26.59
N SER A 128 2.29 1.36 -26.34
CA SER A 128 2.28 2.83 -26.24
C SER A 128 3.27 3.28 -25.18
N SER A 129 4.06 4.32 -25.48
CA SER A 129 5.13 4.82 -24.61
C SER A 129 4.66 5.28 -23.22
N HIS A 130 3.37 5.59 -23.04
CA HIS A 130 2.82 6.06 -21.77
C HIS A 130 2.50 4.94 -20.77
N ASP A 131 2.15 3.74 -21.24
CA ASP A 131 1.82 2.62 -20.36
C ASP A 131 3.10 2.03 -19.73
N LEU A 132 4.20 2.06 -20.48
CA LEU A 132 5.52 1.61 -20.04
C LEU A 132 6.08 2.46 -18.88
N GLU A 133 5.86 3.78 -18.87
CA GLU A 133 6.42 4.66 -17.83
C GLU A 133 5.77 4.39 -16.44
N ALA A 134 4.44 4.24 -16.41
CA ALA A 134 3.71 3.94 -15.18
C ALA A 134 4.09 2.55 -14.65
N LEU A 135 4.25 1.59 -15.55
CA LEU A 135 4.68 0.23 -15.25
C LEU A 135 6.11 0.21 -14.70
N GLU A 136 7.06 0.88 -15.34
CA GLU A 136 8.43 1.01 -14.86
C GLU A 136 8.49 1.63 -13.47
N GLY A 137 7.71 2.69 -13.21
CA GLY A 137 7.59 3.31 -11.89
C GLY A 137 7.08 2.32 -10.83
N ALA A 138 6.08 1.50 -11.17
CA ALA A 138 5.54 0.49 -10.26
C ALA A 138 6.55 -0.62 -9.95
N LEU A 139 7.32 -1.07 -10.95
CA LEU A 139 8.37 -2.09 -10.76
C LEU A 139 9.54 -1.58 -9.92
N LEU A 140 9.99 -0.34 -10.17
CA LEU A 140 11.00 0.30 -9.34
C LEU A 140 10.53 0.41 -7.90
N ALA A 141 9.27 0.81 -7.67
CA ALA A 141 8.68 0.86 -6.34
C ALA A 141 8.61 -0.53 -5.67
N ALA A 142 8.26 -1.59 -6.41
CA ALA A 142 8.24 -2.96 -5.90
C ALA A 142 9.65 -3.45 -5.50
N ALA A 143 10.64 -3.24 -6.35
CA ALA A 143 12.05 -3.55 -6.08
C ALA A 143 12.53 -2.82 -4.82
N VAL A 144 12.20 -1.52 -4.71
CA VAL A 144 12.56 -0.70 -3.56
C VAL A 144 11.92 -1.22 -2.28
N ARG A 145 10.62 -1.55 -2.26
CA ARG A 145 9.93 -2.07 -1.06
C ARG A 145 10.60 -3.34 -0.53
N ARG A 146 11.08 -4.20 -1.44
CA ARG A 146 11.80 -5.44 -1.10
C ARG A 146 13.25 -5.19 -0.67
N GLY A 147 13.81 -4.02 -0.97
CA GLY A 147 15.24 -3.77 -0.82
C GLY A 147 16.08 -4.48 -1.88
N ASP A 148 15.47 -4.89 -2.98
CA ASP A 148 16.12 -5.65 -4.05
C ASP A 148 16.92 -4.71 -4.97
N ALA A 149 18.20 -4.61 -4.65
CA ALA A 149 19.18 -3.85 -5.40
C ALA A 149 19.27 -4.28 -6.87
N ALA A 150 19.23 -5.59 -7.10
CA ALA A 150 19.49 -6.17 -8.40
C ALA A 150 18.32 -5.94 -9.34
N LEU A 151 17.09 -6.14 -8.85
CA LEU A 151 15.87 -5.84 -9.59
C LEU A 151 15.78 -4.35 -9.91
N PHE A 152 16.10 -3.49 -8.93
CA PHE A 152 16.10 -2.04 -9.13
C PHE A 152 17.03 -1.61 -10.26
N GLU A 153 18.29 -2.06 -10.25
CA GLU A 153 19.25 -1.72 -11.31
C GLU A 153 18.86 -2.34 -12.66
N ARG A 154 18.24 -3.53 -12.66
CA ARG A 154 17.78 -4.20 -13.89
C ARG A 154 16.67 -3.40 -14.57
N VAL A 155 15.64 -3.00 -13.82
CA VAL A 155 14.53 -2.20 -14.34
C VAL A 155 15.05 -0.83 -14.77
N ARG A 156 15.88 -0.19 -13.95
CA ARG A 156 16.47 1.12 -14.25
C ARG A 156 17.33 1.12 -15.51
N ALA A 157 18.12 0.07 -15.76
CA ALA A 157 19.03 0.00 -16.91
C ALA A 157 18.31 -0.01 -18.28
N ARG A 158 16.99 -0.18 -18.31
CA ARG A 158 16.19 -0.20 -19.54
C ARG A 158 15.80 1.20 -20.02
N SER A 159 15.84 2.20 -19.15
CA SER A 159 15.61 3.60 -19.49
C SER A 159 16.80 4.44 -19.05
N ASP A 160 17.37 5.21 -19.99
CA ASP A 160 18.51 6.10 -19.71
C ASP A 160 18.15 7.20 -18.70
N GLU A 161 16.87 7.61 -18.64
CA GLU A 161 16.37 8.62 -17.72
C GLU A 161 15.15 8.13 -16.95
N MET A 162 15.29 8.08 -15.63
CA MET A 162 14.17 7.79 -14.73
C MET A 162 13.30 9.05 -14.64
N SER A 163 12.02 8.94 -14.98
CA SER A 163 11.13 10.09 -14.90
C SER A 163 11.02 10.59 -13.46
N ALA A 164 10.76 11.90 -13.32
CA ALA A 164 10.61 12.52 -12.00
C ALA A 164 9.52 11.83 -11.17
N SER A 165 8.42 11.43 -11.82
CA SER A 165 7.31 10.71 -11.17
C SER A 165 7.73 9.35 -10.64
N SER A 166 8.42 8.54 -11.46
CA SER A 166 8.91 7.22 -11.06
C SER A 166 9.93 7.30 -9.91
N LEU A 167 10.78 8.33 -9.90
CA LEU A 167 11.70 8.59 -8.80
C LEU A 167 10.96 8.95 -7.50
N GLN A 168 9.92 9.78 -7.56
CA GLN A 168 9.13 10.10 -6.35
C GLN A 168 8.39 8.88 -5.80
N TRP A 169 7.79 8.05 -6.66
CA TRP A 169 7.17 6.80 -6.23
C TRP A 169 8.18 5.83 -5.59
N ALA A 170 9.40 5.76 -6.12
CA ALA A 170 10.47 4.98 -5.52
C ALA A 170 10.86 5.53 -4.12
N PHE A 171 10.91 6.85 -3.93
CA PHE A 171 11.14 7.43 -2.61
C PHE A 171 10.01 7.12 -1.62
N GLU A 172 8.76 7.21 -2.05
CA GLU A 172 7.60 6.83 -1.23
C GLU A 172 7.64 5.35 -0.86
N ALA A 173 7.99 4.48 -1.80
CA ALA A 173 8.17 3.05 -1.58
C ALA A 173 9.27 2.75 -0.56
N ALA A 174 10.41 3.45 -0.63
CA ALA A 174 11.48 3.32 0.34
C ALA A 174 11.02 3.77 1.73
N ALA A 175 10.35 4.93 1.80
CA ALA A 175 9.80 5.50 3.02
C ALA A 175 8.77 4.58 3.70
N ASP A 176 7.83 4.02 2.93
CA ASP A 176 6.79 3.11 3.40
C ASP A 176 7.38 1.78 3.94
N SER A 177 8.38 1.23 3.26
CA SER A 177 9.00 -0.05 3.63
C SER A 177 10.15 0.06 4.65
N GLY A 178 10.64 1.27 4.95
CA GLY A 178 11.80 1.47 5.82
C GLY A 178 13.15 1.12 5.18
N GLN A 179 13.23 1.06 3.85
CA GLN A 179 14.40 0.57 3.12
C GLN A 179 15.49 1.63 3.02
N SER A 180 16.21 1.85 4.12
CA SER A 180 17.26 2.88 4.24
C SER A 180 18.39 2.74 3.23
N GLY A 181 18.75 1.51 2.84
CA GLY A 181 19.76 1.26 1.81
C GLY A 181 19.29 1.74 0.43
N MET A 182 18.04 1.44 0.06
CA MET A 182 17.44 1.92 -1.18
C MET A 182 17.24 3.43 -1.17
N TRP A 183 16.81 4.02 -0.04
CA TRP A 183 16.75 5.48 0.14
C TRP A 183 18.09 6.14 -0.21
N GLY A 184 19.20 5.60 0.32
CA GLY A 184 20.54 6.10 0.03
C GLY A 184 20.92 6.04 -1.46
N ARG A 185 20.50 5.01 -2.18
CA ARG A 185 20.69 4.91 -3.64
C ARG A 185 19.84 5.92 -4.40
N LEU A 186 18.55 6.03 -4.07
CA LEU A 186 17.64 6.98 -4.71
C LEU A 186 18.12 8.42 -4.54
N ARG A 187 18.70 8.77 -3.38
CA ARG A 187 19.34 10.07 -3.12
C ARG A 187 20.49 10.39 -4.08
N GLN A 188 21.16 9.40 -4.66
CA GLN A 188 22.21 9.61 -5.67
C GLN A 188 21.61 9.92 -7.05
N LEU A 189 20.36 9.53 -7.28
CA LEU A 189 19.63 9.71 -8.54
C LEU A 189 18.80 11.00 -8.55
N GLY A 190 18.40 11.52 -7.38
CA GLY A 190 17.76 12.83 -7.28
C GLY A 190 17.23 13.15 -5.88
N GLU A 191 16.40 14.19 -5.82
CA GLU A 191 15.85 14.75 -4.58
C GLU A 191 14.39 14.31 -4.36
N PRO A 192 14.01 13.85 -3.15
CA PRO A 192 12.64 13.51 -2.81
C PRO A 192 11.81 14.75 -2.52
N ASP A 193 10.50 14.64 -2.77
CA ASP A 193 9.49 15.44 -2.09
C ASP A 193 9.42 15.00 -0.62
N LEU A 194 10.18 15.68 0.23
CA LEU A 194 10.30 15.36 1.66
C LEU A 194 8.95 15.37 2.41
N PRO A 195 8.05 16.35 2.23
CA PRO A 195 6.70 16.29 2.79
C PRO A 195 5.94 15.02 2.42
N ARG A 196 5.96 14.63 1.14
CA ARG A 196 5.25 13.44 0.67
C ARG A 196 5.88 12.15 1.19
N ALA A 197 7.21 12.05 1.16
CA ALA A 197 7.93 10.91 1.73
C ALA A 197 7.73 10.78 3.25
N LEU A 198 7.71 11.91 3.98
CA LEU A 198 7.43 11.94 5.42
C LEU A 198 6.03 11.41 5.72
N GLN A 199 5.02 11.86 4.96
CA GLN A 199 3.66 11.38 5.12
C GLN A 199 3.58 9.86 4.92
N SER A 200 4.18 9.34 3.85
CA SER A 200 4.23 7.90 3.58
C SER A 200 4.93 7.11 4.70
N ALA A 201 6.10 7.57 5.17
CA ALA A 201 6.83 6.94 6.27
C ALA A 201 6.02 6.91 7.58
N VAL A 202 5.35 8.02 7.93
CA VAL A 202 4.52 8.12 9.14
C VAL A 202 3.35 7.13 9.07
N LEU A 203 2.61 7.11 7.96
CA LEU A 203 1.46 6.21 7.79
C LEU A 203 1.89 4.74 7.86
N ALA A 204 2.98 4.38 7.21
CA ALA A 204 3.50 3.02 7.21
C ALA A 204 4.00 2.59 8.59
N PHE A 205 4.71 3.49 9.29
CA PHE A 205 5.17 3.25 10.65
C PHE A 205 3.99 3.04 11.60
N LEU A 206 2.94 3.86 11.51
CA LEU A 206 1.75 3.72 12.35
C LEU A 206 1.00 2.39 12.13
N ARG A 207 1.02 1.86 10.90
CA ARG A 207 0.44 0.56 10.55
C ARG A 207 1.25 -0.61 11.12
N ASN A 208 2.55 -0.65 10.83
CA ASN A 208 3.37 -1.85 11.04
C ASN A 208 4.41 -1.69 12.16
N GLY A 209 4.93 -0.49 12.37
CA GLY A 209 5.81 -0.17 13.50
C GLY A 209 7.19 -0.79 13.47
N THR A 210 7.70 -1.16 12.29
CA THR A 210 8.98 -1.89 12.23
C THR A 210 10.15 -0.98 12.62
N PRO A 211 11.25 -1.51 13.20
CA PRO A 211 12.44 -0.73 13.50
C PRO A 211 13.02 -0.03 12.26
N ALA A 212 13.02 -0.70 11.11
CA ALA A 212 13.51 -0.15 9.85
C ALA A 212 12.70 1.08 9.39
N GLN A 213 11.36 1.03 9.51
CA GLN A 213 10.50 2.17 9.23
C GLN A 213 10.78 3.34 10.18
N TYR A 214 10.98 3.07 11.47
CA TYR A 214 11.29 4.11 12.44
C TYR A 214 12.63 4.80 12.15
N ASP A 215 13.67 4.03 11.83
CA ASP A 215 15.00 4.56 11.51
C ASP A 215 14.98 5.45 10.27
N LEU A 216 14.28 5.01 9.22
CA LEU A 216 14.15 5.80 8.00
C LEU A 216 13.26 7.03 8.22
N LEU A 217 12.14 6.90 8.93
CA LEU A 217 11.27 8.01 9.30
C LEU A 217 12.06 9.10 10.06
N ARG A 218 12.88 8.68 11.03
CA ARG A 218 13.76 9.58 11.79
C ARG A 218 14.75 10.32 10.90
N ARG A 219 15.32 9.63 9.92
CA ARG A 219 16.20 10.23 8.92
C ARG A 219 15.47 11.27 8.06
N ILE A 220 14.33 10.90 7.48
CA ILE A 220 13.50 11.79 6.65
C ILE A 220 13.08 13.04 7.44
N THR A 221 12.65 12.86 8.70
CA THR A 221 12.25 13.97 9.58
C THR A 221 13.39 14.96 9.82
N ARG A 222 14.61 14.47 10.03
CA ARG A 222 15.79 15.33 10.19
C ARG A 222 16.15 16.07 8.90
N GLU A 223 16.05 15.39 7.76
CA GLU A 223 16.30 15.97 6.44
C GLU A 223 15.27 17.08 6.13
N ALA A 224 13.99 16.88 6.49
CA ALA A 224 12.91 17.84 6.30
C ALA A 224 12.92 19.01 7.31
N GLY A 225 13.57 18.82 8.47
CA GLY A 225 13.80 19.86 9.47
C GLY A 225 12.64 20.12 10.44
N PRO A 226 12.78 21.14 11.32
CA PRO A 226 11.88 21.36 12.46
C PRO A 226 10.41 21.57 12.10
N ALA A 227 10.12 22.27 10.99
CA ALA A 227 8.76 22.52 10.57
C ALA A 227 8.01 21.23 10.21
N ALA A 228 8.71 20.27 9.59
CA ALA A 228 8.17 18.95 9.28
C ALA A 228 8.05 18.09 10.54
N ALA A 229 9.04 18.18 11.45
CA ALA A 229 8.97 17.54 12.76
C ALA A 229 7.75 17.98 13.58
N SER A 230 7.34 19.24 13.47
CA SER A 230 6.11 19.73 14.13
C SER A 230 4.85 18.99 13.68
N GLN A 231 4.78 18.59 12.40
CA GLN A 231 3.62 17.88 11.85
C GLN A 231 3.43 16.50 12.50
N LEU A 232 4.50 15.88 13.00
CA LEU A 232 4.45 14.59 13.67
C LEU A 232 3.61 14.62 14.95
N PHE A 233 3.55 15.77 15.67
CA PHE A 233 2.68 15.91 16.83
C PHE A 233 1.21 15.76 16.44
N ALA A 234 0.79 16.38 15.34
CA ALA A 234 -0.57 16.26 14.83
C ALA A 234 -0.85 14.83 14.36
N PHE A 235 0.07 14.22 13.60
CA PHE A 235 -0.07 12.83 13.15
C PHE A 235 -0.27 11.88 14.33
N ALA A 236 0.61 11.92 15.34
CA ALA A 236 0.54 11.05 16.52
C ALA A 236 -0.82 11.07 17.24
N VAL A 237 -1.48 12.22 17.26
CA VAL A 237 -2.77 12.43 17.94
C VAL A 237 -3.96 12.05 17.07
N THR A 238 -3.84 12.16 15.75
CA THR A 238 -4.93 11.83 14.81
C THR A 238 -5.11 10.33 14.58
N CYS A 239 -4.13 9.52 14.99
CA CYS A 239 -4.21 8.07 14.86
C CYS A 239 -5.15 7.43 15.88
N GLY A 240 -5.75 6.30 15.50
CA GLY A 240 -6.67 5.55 16.34
C GLY A 240 -6.04 5.00 17.63
N LEU A 241 -6.87 4.45 18.49
CA LEU A 241 -6.56 4.17 19.90
C LEU A 241 -5.62 2.99 20.18
N ASP A 242 -5.24 2.21 19.15
CA ASP A 242 -4.50 0.95 19.29
C ASP A 242 -3.04 1.03 18.81
N VAL A 243 -2.45 2.23 18.83
CA VAL A 243 -1.07 2.48 18.40
C VAL A 243 -0.26 3.27 19.44
N SER A 244 -0.56 3.13 20.72
CA SER A 244 0.01 3.95 21.82
C SER A 244 1.53 4.09 21.71
N ASP A 245 2.25 2.97 21.59
CA ASP A 245 3.71 2.96 21.60
C ASP A 245 4.30 3.63 20.36
N ARG A 246 3.65 3.47 19.21
CA ARG A 246 4.05 4.12 17.95
C ARG A 246 3.76 5.61 17.98
N SER A 247 2.61 6.01 18.51
CA SER A 247 2.29 7.43 18.69
C SER A 247 3.26 8.10 19.66
N GLU A 248 3.65 7.42 20.74
CA GLU A 248 4.68 7.90 21.68
C GLU A 248 6.05 8.02 21.02
N ALA A 249 6.41 7.06 20.15
CA ALA A 249 7.62 7.14 19.36
C ALA A 249 7.60 8.36 18.42
N LEU A 250 6.46 8.68 17.78
CA LEU A 250 6.31 9.89 16.95
C LEU A 250 6.45 11.18 17.78
N LEU A 251 5.82 11.26 18.95
CA LEU A 251 5.95 12.42 19.85
C LEU A 251 7.40 12.63 20.30
N SER A 252 8.08 11.53 20.61
CA SER A 252 9.49 11.54 21.01
C SER A 252 10.40 11.98 19.86
N LEU A 253 10.14 11.47 18.65
CA LEU A 253 10.87 11.85 17.44
C LEU A 253 10.67 13.32 17.07
N ALA A 254 9.44 13.82 17.15
CA ALA A 254 9.10 15.22 16.89
C ALA A 254 9.93 16.15 17.80
N ARG A 255 9.99 15.82 19.09
CA ARG A 255 10.82 16.56 20.06
C ARG A 255 12.31 16.44 19.75
N GLU A 256 12.80 15.24 19.44
CA GLU A 256 14.20 15.02 19.07
C GLU A 256 14.62 15.93 17.91
N CYS A 257 13.74 16.08 16.91
CA CYS A 257 13.96 16.91 15.73
C CYS A 257 13.58 18.38 15.92
N ARG A 258 13.37 18.83 17.17
CA ARG A 258 13.01 20.21 17.55
C ARG A 258 11.71 20.71 16.91
N GLY A 259 10.74 19.82 16.71
CA GLY A 259 9.40 20.21 16.32
C GLY A 259 8.78 21.18 17.33
N ASP A 260 8.03 22.14 16.80
CA ASP A 260 7.26 23.09 17.58
C ASP A 260 5.94 22.45 18.02
N LEU A 261 5.75 22.31 19.33
CA LEU A 261 4.53 21.77 19.95
C LEU A 261 3.31 22.65 19.68
N GLU A 262 3.53 23.95 19.44
CA GLU A 262 2.49 24.94 19.19
C GLU A 262 2.26 25.20 17.70
N ALA A 263 2.86 24.40 16.83
CA ALA A 263 2.60 24.47 15.41
C ALA A 263 1.12 24.23 15.13
N ARG A 264 0.58 25.06 14.23
CA ARG A 264 -0.83 25.04 13.85
C ARG A 264 -1.00 24.44 12.47
N ASP A 265 -2.02 23.60 12.33
CA ASP A 265 -2.44 23.10 11.03
C ASP A 265 -3.19 24.18 10.21
N ALA A 266 -3.70 23.81 9.03
CA ALA A 266 -4.48 24.70 8.18
C ALA A 266 -5.79 25.21 8.82
N ARG A 267 -6.26 24.57 9.89
CA ARG A 267 -7.44 24.98 10.67
C ARG A 267 -7.07 25.86 11.87
N GLY A 268 -5.79 26.14 12.08
CA GLY A 268 -5.30 26.88 13.24
C GLY A 268 -5.21 26.02 14.52
N MET A 269 -5.30 24.69 14.40
CA MET A 269 -5.32 23.76 15.53
C MET A 269 -3.90 23.31 15.90
N THR A 270 -3.59 23.30 17.20
CA THR A 270 -2.41 22.61 17.73
C THR A 270 -2.71 21.14 17.99
N ALA A 271 -1.68 20.33 18.13
CA ALA A 271 -1.83 18.91 18.48
C ALA A 271 -2.60 18.71 19.80
N LEU A 272 -2.45 19.62 20.76
CA LEU A 272 -3.18 19.56 22.04
C LEU A 272 -4.68 19.83 21.84
N LEU A 273 -5.05 20.82 21.02
CA LEU A 273 -6.46 21.07 20.68
C LEU A 273 -7.09 19.89 19.93
N MET A 274 -6.32 19.24 19.04
CA MET A 274 -6.76 18.02 18.35
C MET A 274 -6.98 16.84 19.31
N ALA A 275 -6.12 16.69 20.33
CA ALA A 275 -6.23 15.63 21.32
C ALA A 275 -7.46 15.85 22.23
N ALA A 276 -7.74 17.11 22.58
CA ALA A 276 -8.93 17.51 23.32
C ALA A 276 -10.22 17.22 22.55
N ASP A 277 -10.28 17.57 21.26
CA ASP A 277 -11.45 17.32 20.39
C ASP A 277 -11.82 15.84 20.31
N ARG A 278 -10.81 14.94 20.36
CA ARG A 278 -11.01 13.48 20.29
C ARG A 278 -11.06 12.78 21.64
N HIS A 279 -10.94 13.49 22.75
CA HIS A 279 -10.81 12.91 24.09
C HIS A 279 -9.67 11.88 24.20
N HIS A 280 -8.54 12.16 23.55
CA HIS A 280 -7.32 11.35 23.64
C HIS A 280 -6.53 11.76 24.89
N ILE A 281 -6.99 11.31 26.07
CA ILE A 281 -6.48 11.75 27.37
C ILE A 281 -4.98 11.50 27.53
N GLN A 282 -4.50 10.34 27.09
CA GLN A 282 -3.08 10.00 27.18
C GLN A 282 -2.21 10.92 26.33
N HIS A 283 -2.63 11.21 25.09
CA HIS A 283 -1.93 12.18 24.24
C HIS A 283 -1.96 13.59 24.83
N MET A 284 -3.07 14.03 25.42
CA MET A 284 -3.12 15.33 26.11
C MET A 284 -2.15 15.38 27.29
N ARG A 285 -2.16 14.36 28.16
CA ARG A 285 -1.20 14.22 29.28
C ARG A 285 0.23 14.30 28.77
N ARG A 286 0.52 13.59 27.69
CA ARG A 286 1.87 13.52 27.12
C ARG A 286 2.31 14.85 26.53
N LEU A 287 1.48 15.49 25.70
CA LEU A 287 1.78 16.79 25.10
C LEU A 287 2.05 17.86 26.17
N ILE A 288 1.22 17.91 27.22
CA ILE A 288 1.43 18.82 28.35
C ILE A 288 2.72 18.49 29.10
N ALA A 289 3.03 17.20 29.32
CA ALA A 289 4.29 16.79 29.93
C ALA A 289 5.52 17.12 29.06
N LEU A 290 5.36 17.20 27.73
CA LEU A 290 6.39 17.64 26.80
C LEU A 290 6.56 19.17 26.78
N GLY A 291 5.60 19.92 27.33
CA GLY A 291 5.63 21.38 27.45
C GLY A 291 4.61 22.13 26.59
N ALA A 292 3.61 21.45 26.02
CA ALA A 292 2.56 22.11 25.24
C ALA A 292 1.78 23.11 26.12
N ASP A 293 1.41 24.24 25.52
CA ASP A 293 0.64 25.29 26.20
C ASP A 293 -0.78 24.80 26.51
N ARG A 294 -1.04 24.54 27.79
CA ARG A 294 -2.37 24.13 28.26
C ARG A 294 -3.43 25.23 28.11
N ASP A 295 -2.99 26.48 27.99
CA ASP A 295 -3.84 27.65 27.80
C ASP A 295 -3.97 28.06 26.32
N VAL A 296 -3.54 27.17 25.42
CA VAL A 296 -3.69 27.37 23.98
C VAL A 296 -5.14 27.71 23.61
N ARG A 297 -5.29 28.64 22.67
CA ARG A 297 -6.56 29.06 22.08
C ARG A 297 -6.51 28.88 20.57
N ASP A 298 -7.61 28.44 19.97
CA ASP A 298 -7.80 28.47 18.53
C ASP A 298 -8.02 29.92 18.03
N PRO A 299 -8.09 30.17 16.70
CA PRO A 299 -8.34 31.50 16.17
C PRO A 299 -9.67 32.15 16.61
N ASP A 300 -10.65 31.35 17.05
CA ASP A 300 -11.94 31.82 17.60
C ASP A 300 -11.86 32.09 19.12
N GLY A 301 -10.67 31.94 19.73
CA GLY A 301 -10.45 32.16 21.16
C GLY A 301 -10.88 30.98 22.05
N GLN A 302 -11.15 29.81 21.47
CA GLN A 302 -11.58 28.61 22.22
C GLN A 302 -10.39 27.79 22.69
N GLY A 303 -10.39 27.44 23.97
CA GLY A 303 -9.38 26.59 24.59
C GLY A 303 -9.78 25.11 24.68
N ILE A 304 -8.92 24.30 25.28
CA ILE A 304 -9.11 22.84 25.39
C ILE A 304 -10.43 22.44 26.05
N SER A 305 -10.92 23.19 27.05
CA SER A 305 -12.22 22.95 27.70
C SER A 305 -13.38 23.00 26.72
N ALA A 306 -13.39 23.96 25.80
CA ALA A 306 -14.47 24.09 24.81
C ALA A 306 -14.46 22.96 23.78
N TYR A 307 -13.29 22.37 23.51
CA TYR A 307 -13.13 21.23 22.62
C TYR A 307 -13.56 19.91 23.28
N VAL A 308 -13.22 19.69 24.55
CA VAL A 308 -13.74 18.55 25.34
C VAL A 308 -15.27 18.59 25.42
N GLU A 309 -15.85 19.75 25.69
CA GLU A 309 -17.31 19.89 25.80
C GLU A 309 -18.05 19.85 24.45
N ARG A 310 -17.33 19.75 23.32
CA ARG A 310 -17.92 19.74 21.98
C ARG A 310 -18.74 18.48 21.70
N TRP A 311 -18.32 17.35 22.27
CA TRP A 311 -18.88 16.03 22.01
C TRP A 311 -19.52 15.43 23.27
N PRO A 312 -20.70 15.93 23.70
CA PRO A 312 -21.33 15.53 24.96
C PRO A 312 -21.75 14.05 25.00
N GLN A 313 -21.88 13.41 23.83
CA GLN A 313 -22.24 12.00 23.69
C GLN A 313 -21.04 11.04 23.83
N SER A 314 -19.81 11.57 23.97
CA SER A 314 -18.61 10.75 24.05
C SER A 314 -18.57 9.94 25.34
N VAL A 315 -18.33 8.64 25.22
CA VAL A 315 -18.15 7.71 26.36
C VAL A 315 -16.98 8.15 27.26
N ARG A 316 -15.98 8.83 26.69
CA ARG A 316 -14.78 9.32 27.41
C ARG A 316 -14.91 10.72 28.01
N LEU A 317 -16.08 11.36 27.90
CA LEU A 317 -16.26 12.73 28.37
C LEU A 317 -16.03 12.86 29.88
N SER A 318 -16.47 11.89 30.67
CA SER A 318 -16.26 11.88 32.13
C SER A 318 -14.78 11.86 32.49
N GLU A 319 -14.00 11.03 31.81
CA GLU A 319 -12.54 10.95 31.95
C GLU A 319 -11.87 12.27 31.49
N ALA A 320 -12.31 12.83 30.38
CA ALA A 320 -11.81 14.11 29.87
C ALA A 320 -12.06 15.27 30.84
N ARG A 321 -13.25 15.34 31.44
CA ARG A 321 -13.57 16.34 32.48
C ARG A 321 -12.76 16.14 33.74
N ALA A 322 -12.56 14.90 34.18
CA ALA A 322 -11.69 14.61 35.32
C ALA A 322 -10.26 15.10 35.05
N PHE A 323 -9.75 14.87 33.84
CA PHE A 323 -8.44 15.38 33.43
C PHE A 323 -8.36 16.91 33.38
N LEU A 324 -9.40 17.61 32.87
CA LEU A 324 -9.45 19.07 32.93
C LEU A 324 -9.45 19.59 34.37
N ALA A 325 -10.18 18.93 35.27
CA ALA A 325 -10.20 19.28 36.69
C ALA A 325 -8.83 19.10 37.35
N GLU A 326 -8.08 18.04 37.02
CA GLU A 326 -6.69 17.84 37.46
C GLU A 326 -5.77 18.99 37.02
N LEU A 327 -6.02 19.57 35.84
CA LEU A 327 -5.28 20.71 35.32
C LEU A 327 -5.74 22.06 35.90
N GLY A 328 -6.80 22.09 36.70
CA GLY A 328 -7.42 23.31 37.22
C GLY A 328 -8.17 24.12 36.16
N LEU A 329 -8.56 23.48 35.05
CA LEU A 329 -9.26 24.12 33.94
C LEU A 329 -10.78 23.98 34.08
N PRO A 330 -11.56 24.94 33.55
CA PRO A 330 -13.02 24.87 33.63
C PRO A 330 -13.54 23.65 32.89
N THR A 331 -14.51 22.96 33.49
CA THR A 331 -15.15 21.74 32.96
C THR A 331 -16.51 22.00 32.33
N GLU A 332 -16.93 23.27 32.26
CA GLU A 332 -18.24 23.67 31.74
C GLU A 332 -18.11 24.55 30.50
N ARG A 333 -19.06 24.39 29.58
CA ARG A 333 -19.12 25.14 28.33
C ARG A 333 -19.30 26.64 28.62
N PRO A 334 -18.47 27.55 28.10
CA PRO A 334 -18.70 28.98 28.28
C PRO A 334 -20.03 29.39 27.64
N ALA A 335 -20.87 30.07 28.41
CA ALA A 335 -22.17 30.55 27.99
C ALA A 335 -22.03 31.43 26.74
N GLY A 336 -22.62 31.01 25.61
CA GLY A 336 -22.71 31.81 24.38
C GLY A 336 -21.98 31.25 23.15
N SER A 337 -21.19 30.17 23.25
CA SER A 337 -20.51 29.59 22.09
C SER A 337 -21.38 28.60 21.29
N GLN A 338 -22.47 29.09 20.70
CA GLN A 338 -23.21 28.31 19.70
C GLN A 338 -22.48 28.37 18.35
N ARG A 339 -21.53 27.47 18.13
CA ARG A 339 -21.36 26.94 16.77
C ARG A 339 -22.09 25.61 16.71
N SER A 340 -23.08 25.53 15.82
CA SER A 340 -23.54 24.26 15.27
C SER A 340 -22.30 23.45 14.87
N PRO A 341 -22.26 22.13 15.11
CA PRO A 341 -21.19 21.32 14.55
C PRO A 341 -21.24 21.56 13.05
N SER A 342 -20.25 22.25 12.46
CA SER A 342 -20.14 22.19 11.02
C SER A 342 -19.94 20.71 10.75
N ARG A 343 -20.95 20.11 10.12
CA ARG A 343 -20.81 18.81 9.47
C ARG A 343 -19.86 19.05 8.32
N ASP A 344 -18.59 19.31 8.62
CA ASP A 344 -17.56 19.34 7.60
C ASP A 344 -17.05 17.91 7.49
N PRO A 345 -17.42 17.21 6.41
CA PRO A 345 -17.06 15.83 6.20
C PRO A 345 -15.55 15.65 6.10
N ILE A 346 -14.72 16.70 6.12
CA ILE A 346 -13.26 16.61 5.98
C ILE A 346 -12.59 15.95 7.18
N GLY A 347 -13.07 16.16 8.41
CA GLY A 347 -12.52 15.43 9.58
C GLY A 347 -12.88 13.93 9.53
N LEU A 348 -14.11 13.63 9.11
CA LEU A 348 -14.55 12.28 8.84
C LEU A 348 -13.97 11.72 7.54
N ALA A 349 -13.51 12.53 6.57
CA ALA A 349 -12.95 12.15 5.27
C ALA A 349 -11.43 12.25 5.25
N VAL A 350 -10.78 12.67 6.33
CA VAL A 350 -9.39 12.36 6.63
C VAL A 350 -9.35 11.09 7.47
N VAL A 351 -10.29 10.83 8.36
CA VAL A 351 -10.40 9.53 9.06
C VAL A 351 -10.93 8.44 8.14
N LEU A 352 -12.02 8.71 7.40
CA LEU A 352 -12.46 7.90 6.28
C LEU A 352 -11.45 8.02 5.16
N GLY A 353 -10.88 9.15 4.76
CA GLY A 353 -9.83 9.17 3.72
C GLY A 353 -8.54 8.46 4.11
N LEU A 354 -8.23 8.27 5.39
CA LEU A 354 -7.16 7.40 5.86
C LEU A 354 -7.63 5.93 5.94
N ALA A 355 -8.90 5.68 6.28
CA ALA A 355 -9.52 4.34 6.25
C ALA A 355 -10.06 3.91 4.88
N ILE A 356 -10.10 4.82 3.90
CA ILE A 356 -10.56 4.74 2.50
C ILE A 356 -9.32 4.90 1.63
N ALA A 357 -8.23 5.59 2.01
CA ALA A 357 -6.95 5.40 1.30
C ALA A 357 -6.29 4.10 1.75
N ALA A 358 -6.27 3.77 3.05
CA ALA A 358 -5.82 2.45 3.49
C ALA A 358 -6.85 1.37 3.15
N GLY A 359 -8.14 1.69 3.15
CA GLY A 359 -9.21 0.75 2.79
C GLY A 359 -9.47 0.64 1.30
N ILE A 360 -9.36 1.68 0.46
CA ILE A 360 -9.38 1.54 -1.01
C ILE A 360 -8.07 0.98 -1.47
N LEU A 361 -6.90 1.29 -0.89
CA LEU A 361 -5.68 0.57 -1.28
C LEU A 361 -5.74 -0.89 -0.79
N ALA A 362 -6.25 -1.18 0.41
CA ALA A 362 -6.44 -2.56 0.85
C ALA A 362 -7.59 -3.26 0.14
N VAL A 363 -8.66 -2.58 -0.26
CA VAL A 363 -9.79 -3.15 -1.03
C VAL A 363 -9.43 -3.23 -2.50
N VAL A 364 -8.61 -2.36 -3.08
CA VAL A 364 -8.04 -2.52 -4.43
C VAL A 364 -6.98 -3.62 -4.41
N LEU A 365 -6.13 -3.72 -3.38
CA LEU A 365 -5.19 -4.84 -3.22
C LEU A 365 -5.90 -6.15 -2.92
N LEU A 366 -7.02 -6.15 -2.18
CA LEU A 366 -7.83 -7.33 -1.87
C LEU A 366 -8.76 -7.69 -3.04
N LEU A 367 -9.30 -6.72 -3.78
CA LEU A 367 -10.08 -6.96 -5.00
C LEU A 367 -9.18 -7.37 -6.17
N HIS A 368 -7.93 -6.87 -6.26
CA HIS A 368 -6.92 -7.43 -7.19
C HIS A 368 -6.48 -8.83 -6.75
N ALA A 369 -6.20 -9.06 -5.46
CA ALA A 369 -5.87 -10.39 -4.94
C ALA A 369 -7.05 -11.39 -4.98
N LEU A 370 -8.27 -10.92 -5.23
CA LEU A 370 -9.48 -11.72 -5.44
C LEU A 370 -10.03 -11.62 -6.87
N GLY A 371 -9.34 -10.90 -7.78
CA GLY A 371 -9.72 -10.64 -9.18
C GLY A 371 -11.16 -10.14 -9.44
N LEU A 372 -11.62 -9.19 -8.63
CA LEU A 372 -12.96 -8.56 -8.72
C LEU A 372 -12.95 -7.11 -9.27
N LEU A 373 -11.76 -6.58 -9.55
CA LEU A 373 -11.43 -5.33 -10.24
C LEU A 373 -10.04 -5.50 -10.84
#